data_AF-S4RDS7-F1
#
_entry.id   AF-S4RDS7-F1
#
_cell.length_a   1.000
_cell.length_b   1.000
_cell.length_c   1.000
_cell.angle_alpha   90.00
_cell.angle_beta   90.00
_cell.angle_gamma   90.00
#
_symmetry.space_group_name_H-M   'P 1'
#
loop_
_entity.id
_entity.type
_entity.pdbx_description
1 polymer ?
#
loop_
_entity_poly.entity_id
_entity_poly.type
_entity_poly.pdbx_seq_one_letter_code
_entity_poly.pdbx_strand_id
1 'polypeptide(L)'
;LAALFKMWPKLVLSEEEKKLLLEEGADLPTDLPLTKAEERVLRKVRRKIRNKISAQESRRKKKDYMDGLESRVATCTAQNVQLQRRVDQLQKQNMSLLAQLKKLQALVRQTTNKNAPTSTCILVFVLSFALILFPSINPFGGKQDSGVE
;
A
#
# COMPACT_ATOMS: atom_id res chain seq x y z
N LEU A 1 -57.43 24.88 54.17
CA LEU A 1 -57.71 23.42 54.17
C LEU A 1 -57.44 22.72 52.83
N ALA A 2 -57.00 23.40 51.76
CA ALA A 2 -56.80 22.79 50.43
C ALA A 2 -55.36 22.28 50.12
N ALA A 3 -54.48 22.17 51.13
CA ALA A 3 -53.08 21.76 50.92
C ALA A 3 -52.74 20.33 51.39
N LEU A 4 -53.74 19.56 51.84
CA LEU A 4 -53.53 18.22 52.43
C LEU A 4 -53.69 17.05 51.45
N PHE A 5 -54.02 17.30 50.19
CA PHE A 5 -54.14 16.26 49.17
C PHE A 5 -53.12 16.48 48.04
N LYS A 6 -51.85 16.60 48.41
CA LYS A 6 -50.76 16.49 47.44
C LYS A 6 -50.65 15.01 47.06
N MET A 7 -51.36 14.62 45.99
CA MET A 7 -51.21 13.31 45.36
C MET A 7 -49.76 13.16 44.91
N TRP A 8 -48.97 12.35 45.61
CA TRP A 8 -47.62 12.05 45.16
C TRP A 8 -47.68 11.01 44.03
N PRO A 9 -46.86 11.15 42.98
CA PRO A 9 -46.80 10.15 41.93
C PRO A 9 -46.27 8.82 42.47
N LYS A 10 -46.71 7.70 41.90
CA LYS A 10 -46.22 6.38 42.28
C LYS A 10 -44.77 6.20 41.86
N LEU A 11 -43.98 5.53 42.70
CA LEU A 11 -42.62 5.12 42.36
C LEU A 11 -42.69 4.03 41.28
N VAL A 12 -42.19 4.34 40.08
CA VAL A 12 -42.05 3.37 38.99
C VAL A 12 -40.63 2.82 39.00
N LEU A 13 -40.51 1.51 39.21
CA LEU A 13 -39.25 0.76 39.18
C LEU A 13 -39.21 -0.13 37.95
N SER A 14 -38.07 -0.18 37.26
CA SER A 14 -37.84 -1.20 36.22
C SER A 14 -37.70 -2.59 36.83
N GLU A 15 -37.93 -3.64 36.04
CA GLU A 15 -37.76 -5.02 36.53
C GLU A 15 -36.33 -5.30 37.03
N GLU A 16 -35.32 -4.67 36.41
CA GLU A 16 -33.94 -4.77 36.88
C GLU A 16 -33.72 -4.04 38.22
N GLU A 17 -34.35 -2.88 38.42
CA GLU A 17 -34.32 -2.16 39.70
C GLU A 17 -34.99 -2.98 40.81
N LYS A 18 -36.18 -3.54 40.56
CA LYS A 18 -36.89 -4.39 41.51
C LYS A 18 -36.07 -5.63 41.87
N LYS A 19 -35.49 -6.29 40.87
CA LYS A 19 -34.64 -7.47 41.09
C LYS A 19 -33.43 -7.13 41.95
N LEU A 20 -32.74 -6.03 41.66
CA LEU A 20 -31.54 -5.65 42.42
C LEU A 20 -31.88 -5.17 43.84
N LEU A 21 -33.03 -4.54 44.03
CA LEU A 21 -33.56 -4.18 45.36
C LEU A 21 -33.85 -5.43 46.20
N LEU A 22 -34.49 -6.43 45.61
CA LEU A 22 -34.75 -7.72 46.27
C LEU A 22 -33.45 -8.45 46.62
N GLU A 23 -32.45 -8.46 45.72
CA GLU A 23 -31.11 -9.02 45.98
C GLU A 23 -30.37 -8.27 47.11
N GLU A 24 -30.59 -6.95 47.27
CA GLU A 24 -30.03 -6.17 48.38
C GLU A 24 -30.88 -6.26 49.68
N GLY A 25 -32.00 -7.01 49.67
CA GLY A 25 -32.88 -7.18 50.82
C GLY A 25 -33.62 -5.90 51.22
N ALA A 26 -33.83 -4.97 50.28
CA ALA A 26 -34.47 -3.70 50.53
C ALA A 26 -35.78 -3.58 49.76
N ASP A 27 -36.89 -3.49 50.48
CA ASP A 27 -38.20 -3.17 49.91
C ASP A 27 -38.45 -1.66 49.99
N LEU A 28 -38.93 -1.09 48.89
CA LEU A 28 -39.30 0.32 48.80
C LEU A 28 -40.82 0.45 48.75
N PRO A 29 -41.42 1.38 49.51
CA PRO A 29 -42.82 1.74 49.36
C PRO A 29 -43.12 2.18 47.92
N THR A 30 -44.29 1.80 47.40
CA THR A 30 -44.75 2.22 46.07
C THR A 30 -45.25 3.67 46.06
N ASP A 31 -45.67 4.16 47.23
CA ASP A 31 -46.20 5.51 47.42
C ASP A 31 -45.12 6.46 47.96
N LEU A 32 -45.05 7.66 47.38
CA LEU A 32 -44.15 8.72 47.80
C LEU A 32 -44.78 9.56 48.92
N PRO A 33 -44.00 10.28 49.76
CA PRO A 33 -42.54 10.44 49.71
C PRO A 33 -41.76 9.29 50.33
N LEU A 34 -40.62 8.97 49.73
CA LEU A 34 -39.62 8.07 50.32
C LEU A 34 -38.91 8.77 51.49
N THR A 35 -38.54 8.00 52.50
CA THR A 35 -37.63 8.43 53.55
C THR A 35 -36.22 8.67 52.97
N LYS A 36 -35.42 9.50 53.63
CA LYS A 36 -34.01 9.74 53.22
C LYS A 36 -33.19 8.45 53.11
N ALA A 37 -33.52 7.41 53.86
CA ALA A 37 -32.85 6.11 53.80
C ALA A 37 -33.21 5.36 52.51
N GLU A 38 -34.50 5.29 52.19
CA GLU A 38 -35.03 4.65 50.98
C GLU A 38 -34.54 5.34 49.69
N GLU A 39 -34.50 6.68 49.67
CA GLU A 39 -33.91 7.43 48.55
C GLU A 39 -32.43 7.09 48.33
N ARG A 40 -31.66 6.89 49.41
CA ARG A 40 -30.25 6.48 49.33
C ARG A 40 -30.11 5.09 48.73
N VAL A 41 -30.96 4.14 49.12
CA VAL A 41 -30.99 2.78 48.57
C VAL A 41 -31.32 2.82 47.07
N LEU A 42 -32.41 3.50 46.68
CA LEU A 42 -32.80 3.63 45.27
C LEU A 42 -31.70 4.28 44.43
N ARG A 43 -31.04 5.33 44.95
CA ARG A 43 -29.90 5.98 44.29
C ARG A 43 -28.73 5.01 44.09
N LYS A 44 -28.44 4.15 45.08
CA LYS A 44 -27.37 3.14 45.00
C LYS A 44 -27.68 2.09 43.94
N VAL A 45 -28.91 1.56 43.91
CA VAL A 45 -29.39 0.60 42.89
C VAL A 45 -29.28 1.19 41.49
N ARG A 46 -29.83 2.40 41.28
CA ARG A 46 -29.72 3.11 39.99
C ARG A 46 -28.27 3.35 39.56
N ARG A 47 -27.38 3.68 40.50
CA ARG A 47 -25.94 3.83 40.23
C ARG A 47 -25.31 2.50 39.82
N LYS A 48 -25.64 1.39 40.49
CA LYS A 48 -25.15 0.05 40.15
C LYS A 48 -25.55 -0.34 38.72
N ILE A 49 -26.81 -0.10 38.33
CA ILE A 49 -27.30 -0.38 36.98
C ILE A 49 -26.54 0.44 35.93
N ARG A 50 -26.41 1.77 36.10
CA ARG A 50 -25.62 2.59 35.17
C ARG A 50 -24.16 2.16 35.07
N ASN A 51 -23.55 1.77 36.19
CA ASN A 51 -22.18 1.29 36.21
C ASN A 51 -22.03 -0.05 35.48
N LYS A 52 -22.98 -0.97 35.65
CA LYS A 52 -23.03 -2.25 34.93
C LYS A 52 -23.06 -2.02 33.41
N ILE A 53 -23.95 -1.14 32.94
CA ILE A 53 -24.08 -0.80 31.52
C ILE A 53 -22.79 -0.15 31.00
N SER A 54 -22.25 0.84 31.71
CA SER A 54 -21.01 1.52 31.33
C SER A 54 -19.81 0.57 31.25
N ALA A 55 -19.67 -0.33 32.23
CA ALA A 55 -18.61 -1.34 32.22
C ALA A 55 -18.74 -2.32 31.06
N GLN A 56 -19.97 -2.74 30.73
CA GLN A 56 -20.23 -3.60 29.58
C GLN A 56 -19.90 -2.91 28.27
N GLU A 57 -20.35 -1.67 28.07
CA GLU A 57 -20.06 -0.89 26.87
C GLU A 57 -18.56 -0.62 26.72
N SER A 58 -17.85 -0.35 27.82
CA SER A 58 -16.39 -0.21 27.82
C SER A 58 -15.69 -1.49 27.37
N ARG A 59 -16.13 -2.66 27.89
CA ARG A 59 -15.60 -3.96 27.47
C ARG A 59 -15.90 -4.24 26.00
N ARG A 60 -17.11 -3.92 25.53
CA ARG A 60 -17.50 -4.06 24.13
C ARG A 60 -16.64 -3.21 23.21
N LYS A 61 -16.47 -1.92 23.51
CA LYS A 61 -15.60 -1.02 22.74
C LYS A 61 -14.15 -1.51 22.68
N LYS A 62 -13.62 -2.02 23.80
CA LYS A 62 -12.27 -2.61 23.82
C LYS A 62 -12.18 -3.85 22.91
N LYS A 63 -13.20 -4.71 22.95
CA LYS A 63 -13.27 -5.89 22.07
C LYS A 63 -13.32 -5.45 20.60
N ASP A 64 -14.27 -4.58 20.24
CA ASP A 64 -14.43 -4.12 18.86
C ASP A 64 -13.14 -3.45 18.33
N TYR A 65 -12.41 -2.73 19.18
CA TYR A 65 -11.11 -2.16 18.82
C TYR A 65 -10.03 -3.23 18.59
N MET A 66 -9.95 -4.25 19.46
CA MET A 66 -9.03 -5.38 19.27
C MET A 66 -9.34 -6.16 18.00
N ASP A 67 -10.60 -6.54 17.80
CA ASP A 67 -11.07 -7.23 16.59
C ASP A 67 -10.75 -6.40 15.33
N GLY A 68 -10.91 -5.07 15.42
CA GLY A 68 -10.54 -4.14 14.35
C GLY A 68 -9.02 -4.10 14.07
N LEU A 69 -8.18 -4.13 15.10
CA LEU A 69 -6.72 -4.24 14.93
C LEU A 69 -6.32 -5.57 14.30
N GLU A 70 -6.87 -6.68 14.78
CA GLU A 70 -6.60 -8.02 14.23
C GLU A 70 -6.99 -8.11 12.75
N SER A 71 -8.15 -7.58 12.37
CA SER A 71 -8.60 -7.50 10.98
C SER A 71 -7.65 -6.67 10.09
N ARG A 72 -7.16 -5.53 10.60
CA ARG A 72 -6.20 -4.69 9.88
C ARG A 72 -4.85 -5.40 9.70
N VAL A 73 -4.36 -6.08 10.73
CA VAL A 73 -3.12 -6.86 10.66
C VAL A 73 -3.27 -8.00 9.65
N ALA A 74 -4.38 -8.73 9.67
CA ALA A 74 -4.65 -9.80 8.72
C ALA A 74 -4.67 -9.28 7.28
N THR A 75 -5.36 -8.16 7.03
CA THR A 75 -5.44 -7.52 5.70
C THR A 75 -4.06 -7.05 5.23
N CYS A 76 -3.33 -6.33 6.08
CA CYS A 76 -1.99 -5.84 5.75
C CYS A 76 -1.02 -6.99 5.48
N THR A 77 -1.10 -8.07 6.27
CA THR A 77 -0.29 -9.28 6.08
C THR A 77 -0.58 -9.95 4.74
N ALA A 78 -1.86 -10.10 4.38
CA ALA A 78 -2.26 -10.67 3.09
C ALA A 78 -1.74 -9.83 1.91
N GLN A 79 -1.87 -8.49 2.02
CA GLN A 79 -1.34 -7.56 1.01
C GLN A 79 0.18 -7.65 0.91
N ASN A 80 0.89 -7.72 2.03
CA ASN A 80 2.35 -7.83 2.05
C ASN A 80 2.81 -9.12 1.35
N VAL A 81 2.17 -10.26 1.63
CA VAL A 81 2.45 -11.52 0.93
C VAL A 81 2.22 -11.39 -0.59
N GLN A 82 1.14 -10.73 -1.00
CA GLN A 82 0.85 -10.52 -2.42
C GLN A 82 1.91 -9.63 -3.09
N LEU A 83 2.32 -8.54 -2.43
CA LEU A 83 3.37 -7.65 -2.91
C LEU A 83 4.71 -8.38 -3.02
N GLN A 84 5.08 -9.18 -2.02
CA GLN A 84 6.32 -9.96 -2.06
C GLN A 84 6.32 -10.91 -3.26
N ARG A 85 5.22 -11.63 -3.50
CA ARG A 85 5.09 -12.50 -4.70
C ARG A 85 5.25 -11.71 -5.99
N ARG A 86 4.73 -10.48 -6.05
CA ARG A 86 4.84 -9.63 -7.23
C ARG A 86 6.27 -9.16 -7.45
N VAL A 87 6.98 -8.79 -6.39
CA VAL A 87 8.41 -8.44 -6.43
C VAL A 87 9.22 -9.63 -6.95
N ASP A 88 9.02 -10.83 -6.39
CA ASP A 88 9.74 -12.04 -6.81
C ASP A 88 9.49 -12.36 -8.29
N GLN A 89 8.24 -12.22 -8.75
CA GLN A 89 7.90 -12.41 -10.16
C GLN A 89 8.61 -11.40 -11.07
N LEU A 90 8.58 -10.12 -10.70
CA LEU A 90 9.24 -9.06 -11.47
C LEU A 90 10.75 -9.23 -11.50
N GLN A 91 11.37 -9.64 -10.39
CA GLN A 91 12.80 -9.94 -10.33
C GLN A 91 13.17 -11.07 -11.30
N LYS A 92 12.40 -12.17 -11.31
CA LYS A 92 12.60 -13.28 -12.26
C LYS A 92 12.47 -12.81 -13.72
N GLN A 93 11.45 -12.01 -14.02
CA GLN A 93 11.26 -11.45 -15.36
C GLN A 93 12.42 -10.53 -15.76
N ASN A 94 12.87 -9.66 -14.86
CA ASN A 94 13.99 -8.75 -15.10
C ASN A 94 15.29 -9.53 -15.38
N MET A 95 15.60 -10.56 -14.57
CA MET A 95 16.74 -11.44 -14.80
C MET A 95 16.68 -12.11 -16.17
N SER A 96 15.51 -12.63 -16.57
CA SER A 96 15.32 -13.24 -17.89
C SER A 96 15.57 -12.24 -19.03
N LEU A 97 15.00 -11.03 -18.92
CA LEU A 97 15.18 -9.97 -19.93
C LEU A 97 16.65 -9.54 -20.03
N LEU A 98 17.34 -9.37 -18.90
CA LEU A 98 18.77 -9.06 -18.88
C LEU A 98 19.61 -10.17 -19.54
N ALA A 99 19.27 -11.44 -19.32
CA ALA A 99 19.95 -12.56 -19.99
C ALA A 99 19.73 -12.53 -21.51
N GLN A 100 18.51 -12.24 -21.96
CA GLN A 100 18.19 -12.09 -23.38
C GLN A 100 18.94 -10.92 -24.01
N LEU A 101 18.99 -9.76 -23.34
CA LEU A 101 19.76 -8.60 -23.80
C LEU A 101 21.25 -8.91 -23.93
N LYS A 102 21.86 -9.60 -22.94
CA LYS A 102 23.26 -10.03 -23.02
C LYS A 102 23.51 -10.96 -24.21
N LYS A 103 22.60 -11.89 -24.48
CA LYS A 103 22.69 -12.80 -25.63
C LYS A 103 22.62 -12.04 -26.96
N LEU A 104 21.67 -11.12 -27.10
CA LEU A 104 21.55 -10.27 -28.29
C LEU A 104 22.78 -9.39 -28.48
N GLN A 105 23.29 -8.76 -27.42
CA GLN A 105 24.49 -7.94 -27.47
C GLN A 105 25.71 -8.76 -27.92
N ALA A 106 25.84 -10.01 -27.46
CA ALA A 106 26.91 -10.90 -27.92
C ALA A 106 26.78 -11.22 -29.42
N LEU A 107 25.58 -11.51 -29.91
CA LEU A 107 25.33 -11.76 -31.34
C LEU A 107 25.66 -10.54 -32.21
N VAL A 108 25.21 -9.34 -31.79
CA VAL A 108 25.52 -8.09 -32.52
C VAL A 108 27.02 -7.84 -32.57
N ARG A 109 27.73 -7.98 -31.44
CA ARG A 109 29.21 -7.85 -31.40
C ARG A 109 29.92 -8.86 -32.30
N GLN A 110 29.41 -10.09 -32.39
CA GLN A 110 29.94 -11.10 -33.31
C GLN A 110 29.72 -10.72 -34.78
N THR A 111 28.59 -10.08 -35.12
CA THR A 111 28.35 -9.60 -36.48
C THR A 111 29.21 -8.40 -36.86
N THR A 112 29.49 -7.48 -35.92
CA THR A 112 30.36 -6.32 -36.18
C THR A 112 31.84 -6.69 -36.26
N ASN A 113 32.29 -7.73 -35.56
CA ASN A 113 33.69 -8.18 -35.58
C ASN A 113 34.02 -9.07 -36.77
N LYS A 114 33.03 -9.54 -37.54
CA LYS A 114 33.25 -10.13 -38.86
C LYS A 114 33.54 -9.00 -39.83
N ASN A 115 34.75 -8.45 -39.74
CA ASN A 115 35.30 -7.61 -40.79
C ASN A 115 35.50 -8.55 -42.00
N ALA A 116 34.49 -8.66 -42.87
CA ALA A 116 34.80 -8.87 -44.28
C ALA A 116 35.88 -7.83 -44.64
N PRO A 117 36.88 -8.15 -45.46
CA PRO A 117 37.96 -7.21 -45.73
C PRO A 117 37.42 -6.05 -46.58
N THR A 118 36.73 -5.11 -45.94
CA THR A 118 36.19 -3.88 -46.51
C THR A 118 37.34 -3.06 -47.07
N SER A 119 38.52 -3.17 -46.46
CA SER A 119 39.78 -2.66 -47.00
C SER A 119 40.10 -3.24 -48.39
N THR A 120 39.89 -4.55 -48.63
CA THR A 120 40.06 -5.17 -49.95
C THR A 120 39.00 -4.65 -50.94
N CYS A 121 37.73 -4.53 -50.53
CA CYS A 121 36.69 -3.97 -51.41
C CYS A 121 36.99 -2.51 -51.79
N ILE A 122 37.39 -1.67 -50.83
CA ILE A 122 37.76 -0.27 -51.05
C ILE A 122 38.99 -0.18 -51.96
N LEU A 123 40.01 -1.02 -51.73
CA LEU A 123 41.22 -1.05 -52.55
C LEU A 123 40.90 -1.41 -54.00
N VAL A 124 40.02 -2.39 -54.23
CA VAL A 124 39.56 -2.77 -55.58
C VAL A 124 38.85 -1.58 -56.24
N PHE A 125 37.94 -0.89 -55.55
CA PHE A 125 37.27 0.29 -56.10
C PHE A 125 38.24 1.43 -56.43
N VAL A 126 39.17 1.74 -55.53
CA VAL A 126 40.17 2.80 -55.74
C VAL A 126 41.09 2.45 -56.92
N LEU A 127 41.55 1.20 -57.02
CA LEU A 127 42.38 0.73 -58.12
C LEU A 127 41.65 0.79 -59.46
N SER A 128 40.38 0.35 -59.50
CA SER A 128 39.55 0.47 -60.70
C SER A 128 39.39 1.93 -61.12
N PHE A 129 39.13 2.84 -60.18
CA PHE A 129 39.00 4.27 -60.47
C PHE A 129 40.31 4.89 -60.95
N ALA A 130 41.44 4.53 -60.32
CA ALA A 130 42.76 4.98 -60.70
C ALA A 130 43.12 4.53 -62.13
N LEU A 131 42.85 3.28 -62.50
CA LEU A 131 43.10 2.77 -63.85
C LEU A 131 42.18 3.36 -64.92
N ILE A 132 41.00 3.84 -64.56
CA ILE A 132 40.08 4.56 -65.46
C ILE A 132 40.51 6.03 -65.64
N LEU A 133 41.06 6.66 -64.60
CA LEU A 133 41.51 8.06 -64.64
C LEU A 133 42.95 8.24 -65.15
N PHE A 134 43.85 7.27 -64.95
CA PHE A 134 45.26 7.36 -65.36
C PHE A 134 45.50 7.55 -66.86
N PRO A 135 44.67 7.03 -67.79
CA PRO A 135 44.79 7.36 -69.21
C PRO A 135 44.55 8.86 -69.50
N SER A 136 43.97 9.62 -68.56
CA SER A 136 43.62 11.03 -68.74
C SER A 136 44.63 12.02 -68.15
N ILE A 137 45.73 11.55 -67.55
CA ILE A 137 46.80 12.40 -67.00
C ILE A 137 48.14 12.01 -67.65
N ASN A 138 48.44 12.65 -68.78
CA ASN A 138 49.74 12.57 -69.47
C ASN A 138 50.91 12.93 -68.52
N PRO A 139 51.85 12.02 -68.23
CA PRO A 139 53.02 12.34 -67.41
C PRO A 139 54.24 12.81 -68.23
N PHE A 140 54.12 13.01 -69.56
CA PHE A 140 55.21 13.48 -70.44
C PHE A 140 54.95 14.86 -71.06
N GLY A 141 54.47 15.82 -70.25
CA GLY A 141 54.45 17.24 -70.64
C GLY A 141 55.86 17.82 -70.63
N GLY A 142 56.55 17.71 -71.76
CA GLY A 142 57.93 18.17 -71.94
C GLY A 142 58.13 19.67 -71.66
N LYS A 143 59.16 19.99 -70.88
CA LYS A 143 59.79 21.31 -70.84
C LYS A 143 61.26 21.14 -71.20
N GLN A 144 61.68 21.76 -72.29
CA GLN A 144 63.06 22.20 -72.49
C GLN A 144 63.01 23.61 -73.07
N ASP A 145 63.44 24.55 -72.24
CA ASP A 145 63.74 25.93 -72.60
C ASP A 145 65.25 26.07 -72.86
N SER A 146 65.59 27.16 -73.55
CA SER A 146 66.90 27.81 -73.73
C SER A 146 67.77 27.38 -74.93
N GLY A 147 68.18 28.39 -75.70
CA GLY A 147 68.92 28.27 -76.96
C GLY A 147 70.38 28.73 -76.88
N VAL A 148 70.79 29.39 -77.98
CA VAL A 148 72.11 29.95 -78.36
C VAL A 148 72.93 29.06 -79.31
N GLU A 149 73.13 29.65 -80.50
CA GLU A 149 73.95 29.32 -81.71
C GLU A 149 73.70 28.02 -82.49
#